data_AF-A0A7W2JQ08-F1
#
_entry.id   AF-A0A7W2JQ08-F1
#
_cell.length_a   1.000
_cell.length_b   1.000
_cell.length_c   1.000
_cell.angle_alpha   90.00
_cell.angle_beta   90.00
_cell.angle_gamma   90.00
#
_symmetry.space_group_name_H-M   'P 1'
#
loop_
_entity.id
_entity.type
_entity.pdbx_description
1 polymer ?
#
loop_
_entity_poly.entity_id
_entity_poly.type
_entity_poly.pdbx_seq_one_letter_code
_entity_poly.pdbx_strand_id
1 'polypeptide(L)'
;MDAALEIHDYLPLAYPSASEGEYIRFVWEAFESNYESGKYQFAMLAFHMLYMSYVYFSIWQIKQAKPEAFNHAILFQQKERELLAASSPFTFSEVNERSIFKFLRLAGCESQHIGKFQKLVDQRNEIAHPNGNIFFSDQATADQRIEEVMQQIRGIQAHMAPVLQSCLLQFLRDGANPDDREVEDVGVHVEINFLHLHYLSRKDIQACLAYDLGEFDGNPFQAEVQALVHVLREKVED
;
A
#
# COMPACT_ATOMS: atom_id res chain seq x y z
N MET A 1 11.87 -14.41 11.01
CA MET A 1 10.59 -13.77 11.43
C MET A 1 10.67 -12.24 11.49
N ASP A 2 11.67 -11.65 12.13
CA ASP A 2 11.75 -10.18 12.35
C ASP A 2 11.54 -9.32 11.08
N ALA A 3 12.14 -9.72 9.95
CA ALA A 3 11.94 -9.02 8.68
C ALA A 3 10.47 -9.06 8.20
N ALA A 4 9.72 -10.11 8.51
CA ALA A 4 8.32 -10.21 8.12
C ALA A 4 7.42 -9.26 8.92
N LEU A 5 7.75 -9.02 10.21
CA LEU A 5 6.98 -8.09 11.06
C LEU A 5 6.98 -6.67 10.51
N GLU A 6 8.06 -6.28 9.83
CA GLU A 6 8.17 -4.95 9.20
C GLU A 6 7.05 -4.70 8.18
N ILE A 7 6.42 -5.73 7.60
CA ILE A 7 5.31 -5.54 6.64
C ILE A 7 4.15 -4.75 7.23
N HIS A 8 3.91 -4.84 8.55
CA HIS A 8 2.85 -4.10 9.22
C HIS A 8 3.04 -2.59 9.15
N ASP A 9 4.29 -2.12 9.03
CA ASP A 9 4.58 -0.70 8.85
C ASP A 9 4.18 -0.18 7.44
N TYR A 10 3.96 -1.09 6.48
CA TYR A 10 3.58 -0.78 5.10
C TYR A 10 2.13 -1.13 4.76
N LEU A 11 1.40 -1.78 5.69
CA LEU A 11 -0.02 -2.06 5.53
C LEU A 11 -0.86 -0.93 6.13
N PRO A 12 -2.09 -0.71 5.64
CA PRO A 12 -2.95 0.37 6.13
C PRO A 12 -3.15 0.32 7.64
N LEU A 13 -3.05 1.48 8.31
CA LEU A 13 -3.31 1.61 9.74
C LEU A 13 -4.79 1.41 10.08
N ALA A 14 -5.66 1.84 9.16
CA ALA A 14 -7.10 1.74 9.29
C ALA A 14 -7.72 1.41 7.93
N TYR A 15 -8.83 0.67 7.96
CA TYR A 15 -9.51 0.19 6.76
C TYR A 15 -10.93 0.76 6.71
N PRO A 16 -11.42 1.18 5.53
CA PRO A 16 -12.80 1.65 5.39
C PRO A 16 -13.84 0.61 5.81
N SER A 17 -13.52 -0.68 5.72
CA SER A 17 -14.39 -1.77 6.14
C SER A 17 -13.69 -2.75 7.09
N ALA A 18 -14.42 -3.25 8.09
CA ALA A 18 -13.91 -4.25 9.02
C ALA A 18 -13.46 -5.54 8.31
N SER A 19 -14.18 -5.94 7.25
CA SER A 19 -13.87 -7.15 6.48
C SER A 19 -12.50 -7.10 5.78
N GLU A 20 -12.05 -5.91 5.36
CA GLU A 20 -10.73 -5.77 4.73
C GLU A 20 -9.61 -5.90 5.75
N GLY A 21 -9.77 -5.30 6.93
CA GLY A 21 -8.83 -5.48 8.05
C GLY A 21 -8.80 -6.93 8.55
N GLU A 22 -9.95 -7.59 8.63
CA GLU A 22 -10.06 -9.02 8.94
C GLU A 22 -9.36 -9.90 7.90
N TYR A 23 -9.46 -9.57 6.62
CA TYR A 23 -8.75 -10.29 5.55
C TYR A 23 -7.23 -10.21 5.74
N ILE A 24 -6.69 -9.00 5.96
CA ILE A 24 -5.24 -8.82 6.17
C ILE A 24 -4.77 -9.58 7.41
N ARG A 25 -5.53 -9.50 8.51
CA ARG A 25 -5.23 -10.25 9.73
C ARG A 25 -5.27 -11.77 9.49
N PHE A 26 -6.28 -12.27 8.78
CA PHE A 26 -6.40 -13.68 8.43
C PHE A 26 -5.19 -14.18 7.63
N VAL A 27 -4.73 -13.39 6.64
CA VAL A 27 -3.55 -13.73 5.85
C VAL A 27 -2.28 -13.73 6.71
N TRP A 28 -2.13 -12.76 7.62
CA TRP A 28 -1.00 -12.73 8.56
C TRP A 28 -0.99 -13.95 9.49
N GLU A 29 -2.13 -14.29 10.11
CA GLU A 29 -2.27 -15.46 10.98
C GLU A 29 -1.93 -16.76 10.22
N ALA A 30 -2.31 -16.85 8.93
CA ALA A 30 -1.93 -17.97 8.07
C ALA A 30 -0.42 -18.00 7.79
N PHE A 31 0.23 -16.86 7.59
CA PHE A 31 1.69 -16.79 7.45
C PHE A 31 2.39 -17.25 8.74
N GLU A 32 2.02 -16.64 9.87
CA GLU A 32 2.65 -16.86 11.18
C GLU A 32 2.55 -18.33 11.60
N SER A 33 1.34 -18.89 11.61
CA SER A 33 1.12 -20.28 12.01
C SER A 33 1.83 -21.31 11.13
N ASN A 34 1.94 -21.05 9.81
CA ASN A 34 2.71 -21.91 8.92
C ASN A 34 4.21 -21.76 9.14
N TYR A 35 4.69 -20.55 9.39
CA TYR A 35 6.12 -20.31 9.65
C TYR A 35 6.54 -20.99 10.97
N GLU A 36 5.79 -20.79 12.05
CA GLU A 36 6.08 -21.38 13.37
C GLU A 36 6.03 -22.91 13.37
N SER A 37 5.16 -23.50 12.55
CA SER A 37 5.08 -24.96 12.39
C SER A 37 6.11 -25.54 11.41
N GLY A 38 7.04 -24.72 10.90
CA GLY A 38 8.08 -25.13 9.96
C GLY A 38 7.58 -25.40 8.54
N LYS A 39 6.33 -25.03 8.22
CA LYS A 39 5.71 -25.16 6.90
C LYS A 39 6.02 -23.95 6.02
N TYR A 40 7.31 -23.65 5.85
CA TYR A 40 7.78 -22.41 5.23
C TYR A 40 7.25 -22.18 3.81
N GLN A 41 7.08 -23.23 2.99
CA GLN A 41 6.50 -23.07 1.65
C GLN A 41 5.09 -22.48 1.68
N PHE A 42 4.24 -22.93 2.61
CA PHE A 42 2.90 -22.38 2.78
C PHE A 42 2.92 -20.99 3.43
N ALA A 43 3.86 -20.76 4.35
CA ALA A 43 4.10 -19.41 4.87
C ALA A 43 4.42 -18.43 3.72
N MET A 44 5.29 -18.81 2.77
CA MET A 44 5.63 -17.93 1.64
C MET A 44 4.46 -17.65 0.71
N LEU A 45 3.50 -18.56 0.57
CA LEU A 45 2.26 -18.31 -0.17
C LEU A 45 1.40 -17.25 0.54
N ALA A 46 1.26 -17.33 1.86
CA ALA A 46 0.54 -16.34 2.65
C ALA A 46 1.26 -14.98 2.64
N PHE A 47 2.59 -14.96 2.79
CA PHE A 47 3.38 -13.73 2.74
C PHE A 47 3.30 -13.05 1.36
N HIS A 48 3.22 -13.82 0.28
CA HIS A 48 2.98 -13.28 -1.05
C HIS A 48 1.61 -12.59 -1.18
N MET A 49 0.57 -13.09 -0.51
CA MET A 49 -0.74 -12.42 -0.49
C MET A 49 -0.67 -11.07 0.22
N LEU A 50 0.12 -10.94 1.30
CA LEU A 50 0.38 -9.65 1.94
C LEU A 50 1.15 -8.70 1.02
N TYR A 51 2.17 -9.21 0.32
CA TYR A 51 2.90 -8.44 -0.68
C TYR A 51 1.99 -7.90 -1.79
N MET A 52 1.12 -8.74 -2.35
CA MET A 52 0.16 -8.30 -3.38
C MET A 52 -0.86 -7.30 -2.82
N SER A 53 -1.29 -7.46 -1.56
CA SER A 53 -2.16 -6.49 -0.90
C SER A 53 -1.48 -5.12 -0.80
N TYR A 54 -0.21 -5.07 -0.37
CA TYR A 54 0.58 -3.84 -0.38
C TYR A 54 0.64 -3.20 -1.78
N VAL A 55 0.94 -3.99 -2.82
CA VAL A 55 0.98 -3.50 -4.22
C VAL A 55 -0.37 -2.90 -4.63
N TYR A 56 -1.49 -3.52 -4.24
CA TYR A 56 -2.82 -3.00 -4.53
C TYR A 56 -3.08 -1.67 -3.82
N PHE A 57 -2.68 -1.53 -2.55
CA PHE A 57 -2.77 -0.26 -1.83
C PHE A 57 -1.93 0.84 -2.50
N SER A 58 -0.70 0.54 -2.91
CA SER A 58 0.13 1.52 -3.64
C SER A 58 -0.51 1.96 -4.97
N ILE A 59 -1.11 1.03 -5.72
CA ILE A 59 -1.80 1.34 -6.98
C ILE A 59 -3.08 2.13 -6.73
N TRP A 60 -3.78 1.85 -5.63
CA TRP A 60 -4.93 2.63 -5.20
C TRP A 60 -4.53 4.08 -4.89
N GLN A 61 -3.44 4.28 -4.16
CA GLN A 61 -2.88 5.62 -3.89
C GLN A 61 -2.54 6.37 -5.19
N ILE A 62 -1.98 5.67 -6.19
CA ILE A 62 -1.74 6.24 -7.53
C ILE A 62 -3.06 6.65 -8.19
N LYS A 63 -4.09 5.80 -8.15
CA LYS A 63 -5.42 6.09 -8.71
C LYS A 63 -6.02 7.35 -8.07
N GLN A 64 -5.89 7.49 -6.76
CA GLN A 64 -6.41 8.65 -6.03
C GLN A 64 -5.60 9.93 -6.33
N ALA A 65 -4.27 9.84 -6.39
CA ALA A 65 -3.41 11.01 -6.64
C ALA A 65 -3.42 11.50 -8.09
N LYS A 66 -3.62 10.59 -9.05
CA LYS A 66 -3.47 10.87 -10.49
C LYS A 66 -4.63 10.26 -11.29
N PRO A 67 -5.89 10.64 -11.01
CA PRO A 67 -7.07 9.98 -11.59
C PRO A 67 -7.08 10.05 -13.11
N GLU A 68 -6.72 11.18 -13.71
CA GLU A 68 -6.66 11.30 -15.17
C GLU A 68 -5.62 10.37 -15.78
N ALA A 69 -4.38 10.39 -15.29
CA ALA A 69 -3.31 9.55 -15.81
C ALA A 69 -3.60 8.05 -15.60
N PHE A 70 -4.23 7.70 -14.47
CA PHE A 70 -4.70 6.35 -14.20
C PHE A 70 -5.79 5.92 -15.19
N ASN A 71 -6.80 6.77 -15.43
CA ASN A 71 -7.86 6.53 -16.41
C ASN A 71 -7.29 6.32 -17.82
N HIS A 72 -6.29 7.10 -18.23
CA HIS A 72 -5.61 6.87 -19.51
C HIS A 72 -4.85 5.55 -19.56
N ALA A 73 -4.24 5.13 -18.45
CA ALA A 73 -3.47 3.89 -18.37
C ALA A 73 -4.36 2.63 -18.44
N ILE A 74 -5.64 2.72 -18.07
CA ILE A 74 -6.59 1.60 -18.10
C ILE A 74 -7.35 1.42 -19.42
N LEU A 75 -7.39 2.41 -20.31
CA LEU A 75 -8.15 2.40 -21.59
C LEU A 75 -7.90 1.19 -22.50
N PHE A 76 -6.78 0.47 -22.32
CA PHE A 76 -6.41 -0.69 -23.12
C PHE A 76 -6.25 -1.97 -22.29
N GLN A 77 -6.71 -1.96 -21.03
CA GLN A 77 -6.72 -3.15 -20.18
C GLN A 77 -7.99 -3.97 -20.44
N GLN A 78 -7.87 -5.30 -20.37
CA GLN A 78 -9.01 -6.20 -20.56
C GLN A 78 -10.13 -5.98 -19.52
N LYS A 79 -9.77 -5.43 -18.36
CA LYS A 79 -10.63 -5.20 -17.19
C LYS A 79 -10.89 -3.71 -16.93
N GLU A 80 -10.93 -2.90 -17.98
CA GLU A 80 -11.10 -1.44 -17.90
C GLU A 80 -12.32 -1.04 -17.06
N ARG A 81 -13.48 -1.66 -17.29
CA ARG A 81 -14.74 -1.31 -16.61
C ARG A 81 -14.66 -1.58 -15.12
N GLU A 82 -14.11 -2.73 -14.73
CA GLU A 82 -13.92 -3.13 -13.35
C GLU A 82 -12.89 -2.21 -12.65
N LEU A 83 -11.82 -1.83 -13.35
CA LEU A 83 -10.81 -0.89 -12.84
C LEU A 83 -11.37 0.54 -12.67
N LEU A 84 -12.21 1.01 -13.58
CA LEU A 84 -12.90 2.30 -13.49
C LEU A 84 -13.89 2.34 -12.31
N ALA A 85 -14.64 1.25 -12.12
CA ALA A 85 -15.65 1.14 -11.07
C ALA A 85 -15.10 0.67 -9.71
N ALA A 86 -13.79 0.45 -9.60
CA ALA A 86 -13.17 -0.08 -8.40
C ALA A 86 -13.40 0.86 -7.19
N SER A 87 -14.06 0.32 -6.16
CA SER A 87 -14.31 0.97 -4.88
C SER A 87 -13.36 0.51 -3.77
N SER A 88 -12.57 -0.54 -4.02
CA SER A 88 -11.57 -1.06 -3.10
C SER A 88 -10.29 -1.47 -3.86
N PRO A 89 -9.09 -1.37 -3.24
CA PRO A 89 -7.84 -1.91 -3.76
C PRO A 89 -7.94 -3.39 -4.14
N PHE A 90 -8.75 -4.18 -3.42
CA PHE A 90 -8.88 -5.61 -3.68
C PHE A 90 -9.55 -5.94 -5.01
N THR A 91 -10.29 -5.01 -5.64
CA THR A 91 -10.80 -5.19 -7.01
C THR A 91 -9.66 -5.43 -8.02
N PHE A 92 -8.44 -4.96 -7.73
CA PHE A 92 -7.28 -5.18 -8.58
C PHE A 92 -6.85 -6.64 -8.70
N SER A 93 -7.33 -7.55 -7.84
CA SER A 93 -7.07 -8.99 -7.97
C SER A 93 -7.68 -9.61 -9.23
N GLU A 94 -8.65 -8.93 -9.87
CA GLU A 94 -9.20 -9.38 -11.15
C GLU A 94 -8.25 -9.17 -12.33
N VAL A 95 -7.24 -8.31 -12.17
CA VAL A 95 -6.22 -8.07 -13.18
C VAL A 95 -5.13 -9.10 -13.02
N ASN A 96 -4.55 -9.54 -14.14
CA ASN A 96 -3.36 -10.37 -14.11
C ASN A 96 -2.26 -9.72 -13.25
N GLU A 97 -1.79 -10.44 -12.23
CA GLU A 97 -0.86 -9.91 -11.22
C GLU A 97 0.39 -9.29 -11.84
N ARG A 98 0.96 -9.88 -12.90
CA ARG A 98 2.13 -9.27 -13.55
C ARG A 98 1.79 -7.91 -14.18
N SER A 99 0.61 -7.80 -14.77
CA SER A 99 0.20 -6.57 -15.45
C SER A 99 -0.09 -5.43 -14.46
N ILE A 100 -0.51 -5.72 -13.23
CA ILE A 100 -0.82 -4.70 -12.21
C ILE A 100 0.39 -3.80 -11.90
N PHE A 101 1.61 -4.38 -11.89
CA PHE A 101 2.84 -3.62 -11.66
C PHE A 101 3.12 -2.54 -12.72
N LYS A 102 2.48 -2.61 -13.90
CA LYS A 102 2.65 -1.57 -14.94
C LYS A 102 2.12 -0.21 -14.49
N PHE A 103 1.15 -0.16 -13.57
CA PHE A 103 0.64 1.10 -13.03
C PHE A 103 1.67 1.85 -12.19
N LEU A 104 2.68 1.16 -11.63
CA LEU A 104 3.77 1.80 -10.88
C LEU A 104 4.62 2.75 -11.75
N ARG A 105 4.49 2.70 -13.09
CA ARG A 105 5.05 3.73 -13.99
C ARG A 105 4.53 5.13 -13.66
N LEU A 106 3.29 5.24 -13.19
CA LEU A 106 2.70 6.50 -12.77
C LEU A 106 3.33 7.06 -11.47
N ALA A 107 4.03 6.21 -10.71
CA ALA A 107 4.90 6.58 -9.59
C ALA A 107 6.37 6.74 -10.01
N GLY A 108 6.70 6.69 -11.31
CA GLY A 108 8.07 6.84 -11.81
C GLY A 108 8.89 5.55 -11.86
N CYS A 109 8.28 4.37 -11.65
CA CYS A 109 8.99 3.11 -11.84
C CYS A 109 9.29 2.85 -13.32
N GLU A 110 10.58 2.75 -13.66
CA GLU A 110 11.02 2.26 -14.98
C GLU A 110 10.82 0.74 -15.17
N SER A 111 10.91 0.27 -16.42
CA SER A 111 10.73 -1.14 -16.79
C SER A 111 11.65 -2.11 -16.02
N GLN A 112 12.87 -1.69 -15.66
CA GLN A 112 13.79 -2.50 -14.86
C GLN A 112 13.30 -2.74 -13.43
N HIS A 113 12.66 -1.74 -12.82
CA HIS A 113 12.06 -1.87 -11.48
C HIS A 113 10.86 -2.82 -11.54
N ILE A 114 9.98 -2.60 -12.53
CA ILE A 114 8.78 -3.43 -12.76
C ILE A 114 9.16 -4.90 -12.98
N GLY A 115 10.19 -5.17 -13.77
CA GLY A 115 10.67 -6.54 -14.01
C GLY A 115 11.16 -7.23 -12.73
N LYS A 116 11.79 -6.49 -11.81
CA LYS A 116 12.19 -7.02 -10.49
C LYS A 116 10.98 -7.37 -9.63
N PHE A 117 9.98 -6.48 -9.56
CA PHE A 117 8.76 -6.72 -8.77
C PHE A 117 7.96 -7.92 -9.30
N GLN A 118 7.80 -8.03 -10.62
CA GLN A 118 7.11 -9.15 -11.27
C GLN A 118 7.76 -10.51 -11.01
N LYS A 119 9.08 -10.55 -10.74
CA LYS A 119 9.80 -11.80 -10.48
C LYS A 119 9.23 -12.56 -9.27
N LEU A 120 8.71 -11.84 -8.26
CA LEU A 120 8.09 -12.45 -7.09
C LEU A 120 6.79 -13.19 -7.43
N VAL A 121 6.05 -12.75 -8.45
CA VAL A 121 4.85 -13.44 -8.96
C VAL A 121 5.25 -14.75 -9.65
N ASP A 122 6.28 -14.71 -10.49
CA ASP A 122 6.78 -15.91 -11.18
C ASP A 122 7.27 -16.96 -10.19
N GLN A 123 8.05 -16.51 -9.21
CA GLN A 123 8.56 -17.34 -8.13
C GLN A 123 7.43 -17.92 -7.27
N ARG A 124 6.37 -17.15 -7.00
CA ARG A 124 5.20 -17.67 -6.30
C ARG A 124 4.53 -18.78 -7.11
N ASN A 125 4.40 -18.60 -8.42
CA ASN A 125 3.79 -19.62 -9.27
C ASN A 125 4.58 -20.93 -9.18
N GLU A 126 5.90 -20.91 -9.19
CA GLU A 126 6.73 -22.13 -9.07
C GLU A 126 6.48 -22.92 -7.77
N ILE A 127 6.21 -22.22 -6.66
CA ILE A 127 6.02 -22.85 -5.33
C ILE A 127 4.56 -23.28 -5.07
N ALA A 128 3.60 -22.68 -5.77
CA ALA A 128 2.18 -22.96 -5.61
C ALA A 128 1.74 -24.22 -6.39
N HIS A 129 2.48 -24.59 -7.45
CA HIS A 129 2.13 -25.76 -8.25
C HIS A 129 2.55 -27.06 -7.53
N PRO A 130 1.70 -28.11 -7.55
CA PRO A 130 2.02 -29.42 -6.99
C PRO A 130 2.99 -30.18 -7.90
N ASN A 131 4.23 -29.71 -7.97
CA ASN A 131 5.30 -30.27 -8.80
C ASN A 131 6.19 -31.28 -8.05
N GLY A 132 5.86 -31.59 -6.80
CA GLY A 132 6.60 -32.53 -5.95
C GLY A 132 7.84 -31.96 -5.26
N ASN A 133 8.16 -30.67 -5.46
CA ASN A 133 9.31 -30.02 -4.85
C ASN A 133 8.91 -29.18 -3.63
N ILE A 134 9.76 -29.21 -2.60
CA ILE A 134 9.71 -28.29 -1.46
C ILE A 134 10.91 -27.36 -1.58
N PHE A 135 10.67 -26.09 -1.92
CA PHE A 135 11.72 -25.09 -2.13
C PHE A 135 12.16 -24.41 -0.83
N PHE A 136 11.28 -24.39 0.17
CA PHE A 136 11.53 -23.79 1.48
C PHE A 136 11.39 -24.87 2.54
N SER A 137 12.46 -25.65 2.74
CA SER A 137 12.51 -26.74 3.72
C SER A 137 13.19 -26.34 5.02
N ASP A 138 13.86 -25.20 5.06
CA ASP A 138 14.56 -24.67 6.22
C ASP A 138 14.25 -23.19 6.45
N GLN A 139 14.47 -22.75 7.69
CA GLN A 139 14.16 -21.39 8.13
C GLN A 139 15.04 -20.33 7.44
N ALA A 140 16.32 -20.63 7.19
CA ALA A 140 17.25 -19.66 6.64
C ALA A 140 16.86 -19.28 5.20
N THR A 141 16.48 -20.26 4.38
CA THR A 141 15.97 -20.03 3.02
C THR A 141 14.64 -19.25 3.04
N ALA A 142 13.77 -19.52 4.02
CA ALA A 142 12.52 -18.79 4.20
C ALA A 142 12.76 -17.32 4.60
N ASP A 143 13.65 -17.08 5.56
CA ASP A 143 14.02 -15.74 6.02
C ASP A 143 14.69 -14.92 4.90
N GLN A 144 15.55 -15.55 4.09
CA GLN A 144 16.11 -14.90 2.91
C GLN A 144 15.00 -14.46 1.93
N ARG A 145 14.00 -15.32 1.69
CA ARG A 145 12.88 -14.97 0.80
C ARG A 145 12.02 -13.85 1.36
N ILE A 146 11.76 -13.83 2.67
CA ILE A 146 11.05 -12.73 3.33
C ILE A 146 11.79 -11.41 3.08
N GLU A 147 13.11 -11.39 3.30
CA GLU A 147 13.92 -10.18 3.09
C GLU A 147 13.94 -9.75 1.62
N GLU A 148 13.97 -10.67 0.66
CA GLU A 148 13.83 -10.33 -0.78
C GLU A 148 12.50 -9.62 -1.08
N VAL A 149 11.40 -10.11 -0.49
CA VAL A 149 10.07 -9.50 -0.64
C VAL A 149 10.04 -8.12 0.02
N MET A 150 10.56 -7.99 1.24
CA MET A 150 10.63 -6.71 1.95
C MET A 150 11.49 -5.69 1.20
N GLN A 151 12.60 -6.10 0.57
CA GLN A 151 13.38 -5.22 -0.29
C GLN A 151 12.57 -4.68 -1.48
N GLN A 152 11.69 -5.48 -2.07
CA GLN A 152 10.80 -4.99 -3.13
C GLN A 152 9.74 -4.02 -2.58
N ILE A 153 9.18 -4.30 -1.39
CA ILE A 153 8.24 -3.38 -0.71
C ILE A 153 8.92 -2.02 -0.46
N ARG A 154 10.09 -2.02 0.18
CA ARG A 154 10.90 -0.81 0.41
C ARG A 154 11.22 -0.08 -0.91
N GLY A 155 11.52 -0.82 -1.97
CA GLY A 155 11.78 -0.28 -3.29
C GLY A 155 10.56 0.42 -3.91
N ILE A 156 9.39 -0.19 -3.84
CA ILE A 156 8.13 0.43 -4.28
C ILE A 156 7.84 1.68 -3.44
N GLN A 157 7.96 1.59 -2.12
CA GLN A 157 7.73 2.71 -1.20
C GLN A 157 8.56 3.94 -1.58
N ALA A 158 9.84 3.75 -1.92
CA ALA A 158 10.71 4.84 -2.33
C ALA A 158 10.21 5.55 -3.60
N HIS A 159 9.59 4.83 -4.54
CA HIS A 159 8.98 5.43 -5.73
C HIS A 159 7.62 6.07 -5.46
N MET A 160 6.92 5.64 -4.41
CA MET A 160 5.61 6.18 -4.04
C MET A 160 5.69 7.58 -3.43
N ALA A 161 6.87 8.05 -3.02
CA ALA A 161 7.06 9.34 -2.37
C ALA A 161 6.32 10.52 -3.07
N PRO A 162 6.50 10.78 -4.38
CA PRO A 162 5.82 11.90 -5.06
C PRO A 162 4.30 11.74 -5.15
N VAL A 163 3.81 10.49 -5.16
CA VAL A 163 2.37 10.18 -5.15
C VAL A 163 1.79 10.54 -3.78
N LEU A 164 2.44 10.09 -2.71
CA LEU A 164 2.05 10.36 -1.33
C LEU A 164 2.09 11.86 -1.01
N GLN A 165 3.12 12.57 -1.50
CA GLN A 165 3.17 14.04 -1.41
C GLN A 165 1.92 14.65 -2.04
N SER A 166 1.58 14.25 -3.27
CA SER A 166 0.43 14.80 -3.98
C SER A 166 -0.88 14.54 -3.22
N CYS A 167 -1.05 13.35 -2.65
CA CYS A 167 -2.18 13.03 -1.78
C CYS A 167 -2.25 13.96 -0.55
N LEU A 168 -1.13 14.15 0.16
CA LEU A 168 -1.07 14.99 1.35
C LEU A 168 -1.43 16.44 1.03
N LEU A 169 -0.81 17.02 -0.01
CA LEU A 169 -1.06 18.42 -0.36
C LEU A 169 -2.51 18.63 -0.77
N GLN A 170 -3.10 17.69 -1.51
CA GLN A 170 -4.51 17.75 -1.88
C GLN A 170 -5.41 17.67 -0.64
N PHE A 171 -5.19 16.69 0.24
CA PHE A 171 -5.92 16.55 1.50
C PHE A 171 -5.86 17.82 2.36
N LEU A 172 -4.67 18.40 2.54
CA LEU A 172 -4.50 19.61 3.33
C LEU A 172 -5.19 20.83 2.69
N ARG A 173 -5.20 20.94 1.35
CA ARG A 173 -5.92 22.02 0.65
C ARG A 173 -7.42 21.89 0.82
N ASP A 174 -7.95 20.69 0.62
CA ASP A 174 -9.39 20.42 0.69
C ASP A 174 -9.91 20.49 2.14
N GLY A 175 -9.06 20.14 3.12
CA GLY A 175 -9.38 20.17 4.54
C GLY A 175 -8.95 21.44 5.27
N ALA A 176 -8.30 22.42 4.63
CA ALA A 176 -7.77 23.59 5.33
C ALA A 176 -8.89 24.44 5.97
N ASN A 177 -9.96 24.68 5.23
CA ASN A 177 -11.10 25.48 5.71
C ASN A 177 -12.09 24.57 6.47
N PRO A 178 -12.32 24.78 7.78
CA PRO A 178 -13.27 23.97 8.55
C PRO A 178 -14.69 24.01 8.02
N ASP A 179 -15.11 25.14 7.43
CA ASP A 179 -16.47 25.31 6.90
C ASP A 179 -16.74 24.45 5.65
N ASP A 180 -15.68 24.02 4.96
CA ASP A 180 -15.78 23.14 3.78
C ASP A 180 -15.70 21.65 4.14
N ARG A 181 -15.41 21.31 5.41
CA ARG A 181 -15.30 19.92 5.85
C ARG A 181 -16.67 19.29 6.05
N GLU A 182 -16.85 18.06 5.58
CA GLU A 182 -18.03 17.26 5.89
C GLU A 182 -18.07 16.78 7.36
N VAL A 183 -16.92 16.82 8.04
CA VAL A 183 -16.75 16.34 9.42
C VAL A 183 -16.00 17.40 10.22
N GLU A 184 -16.61 17.87 11.31
CA GLU A 184 -16.04 18.92 12.18
C GLU A 184 -14.85 18.40 13.01
N ASP A 185 -14.92 17.17 13.50
CA ASP A 185 -13.83 16.56 14.29
C ASP A 185 -12.62 16.29 13.40
N VAL A 186 -11.49 16.92 13.73
CA VAL A 186 -10.24 16.84 12.96
C VAL A 186 -9.69 15.41 12.91
N GLY A 187 -9.81 14.65 14.00
CA GLY A 187 -9.36 13.26 14.08
C GLY A 187 -10.15 12.35 13.14
N VAL A 188 -11.48 12.45 13.21
CA VAL A 188 -12.40 11.69 12.33
C VAL A 188 -12.24 12.14 10.87
N HIS A 189 -12.04 13.44 10.63
CA HIS A 189 -11.79 13.96 9.28
C HIS A 189 -10.52 13.36 8.68
N VAL A 190 -9.41 13.32 9.42
CA VAL A 190 -8.15 12.67 8.99
C VAL A 190 -8.35 11.18 8.73
N GLU A 191 -9.06 10.49 9.63
CA GLU A 191 -9.29 9.05 9.51
C GLU A 191 -10.07 8.72 8.23
N ILE A 192 -11.19 9.40 7.98
CA ILE A 192 -12.05 9.11 6.82
C ILE A 192 -11.43 9.62 5.52
N ASN A 193 -11.04 10.89 5.49
CA ASN A 193 -10.71 11.56 4.23
C ASN A 193 -9.24 11.40 3.83
N PHE A 194 -8.39 10.91 4.73
CA PHE A 194 -6.99 10.63 4.40
C PHE A 194 -6.61 9.17 4.60
N LEU A 195 -6.75 8.63 5.82
CA LEU A 195 -6.30 7.26 6.11
C LEU A 195 -7.13 6.21 5.35
N HIS A 196 -8.45 6.24 5.48
CA HIS A 196 -9.37 5.31 4.80
C HIS A 196 -9.38 5.54 3.30
N LEU A 197 -9.52 6.79 2.85
CA LEU A 197 -9.60 7.11 1.43
C LEU A 197 -8.37 6.65 0.64
N HIS A 198 -7.18 6.75 1.24
CA HIS A 198 -5.91 6.42 0.58
C HIS A 198 -5.24 5.14 1.10
N TYR A 199 -5.86 4.42 2.05
CA TYR A 199 -5.32 3.20 2.65
C TYR A 199 -3.88 3.41 3.17
N LEU A 200 -3.67 4.47 3.98
CA LEU A 200 -2.33 4.87 4.38
C LEU A 200 -1.76 3.99 5.50
N SER A 201 -0.52 3.57 5.30
CA SER A 201 0.31 2.89 6.29
C SER A 201 1.13 3.87 7.15
N ARG A 202 1.75 3.37 8.22
CA ARG A 202 2.70 4.16 9.02
C ARG A 202 3.84 4.72 8.15
N LYS A 203 4.39 3.92 7.24
CA LYS A 203 5.47 4.34 6.33
C LYS A 203 5.02 5.36 5.30
N ASP A 204 3.76 5.32 4.88
CA ASP A 204 3.20 6.35 4.01
C ASP A 204 3.11 7.69 4.73
N ILE A 205 2.61 7.70 5.98
CA ILE A 205 2.51 8.92 6.78
C ILE A 205 3.90 9.48 7.09
N GLN A 206 4.88 8.62 7.43
CA GLN A 206 6.28 9.06 7.60
C GLN A 206 6.83 9.73 6.33
N ALA A 207 6.56 9.16 5.15
CA ALA A 207 6.97 9.76 3.89
C ALA A 207 6.25 11.11 3.64
N CYS A 208 4.95 11.18 3.91
CA CYS A 208 4.15 12.42 3.85
C CYS A 208 4.72 13.52 4.75
N LEU A 209 5.04 13.20 6.00
CA LEU A 209 5.53 14.16 7.00
C LEU A 209 6.97 14.63 6.76
N ALA A 210 7.72 13.94 5.89
CA ALA A 210 9.07 14.34 5.50
C ALA A 210 9.08 15.50 4.48
N TYR A 211 7.93 15.85 3.90
CA TYR A 211 7.83 16.93 2.91
C TYR A 211 7.77 18.31 3.56
N ASP A 212 8.31 19.28 2.83
CA ASP A 212 8.16 20.69 3.16
C ASP A 212 6.72 21.15 2.85
N LEU A 213 6.08 21.73 3.86
CA LEU A 213 4.71 22.26 3.80
C LEU A 213 4.69 23.80 3.75
N GLY A 214 5.82 24.43 3.42
CA GLY A 214 5.95 25.88 3.33
C GLY A 214 4.97 26.56 2.36
N GLU A 215 4.32 25.82 1.45
CA GLU A 215 3.24 26.39 0.62
C GLU A 215 1.99 26.81 1.42
N PHE A 216 1.84 26.30 2.65
CA PHE A 216 0.77 26.67 3.57
C PHE A 216 1.20 27.79 4.53
N ASP A 217 2.44 28.30 4.43
CA ASP A 217 2.88 29.42 5.24
C ASP A 217 2.13 30.69 4.87
N GLY A 218 1.55 31.37 5.87
CA GLY A 218 0.73 32.56 5.64
C GLY A 218 -0.65 32.26 5.03
N ASN A 219 -1.04 30.99 4.91
CA ASN A 219 -2.42 30.62 4.60
C ASN A 219 -3.36 31.11 5.73
N PRO A 220 -4.53 31.71 5.42
CA PRO A 220 -5.49 32.13 6.44
C PRO A 220 -5.90 31.02 7.43
N PHE A 221 -5.84 29.77 6.99
CA PHE A 221 -6.15 28.55 7.74
C PHE A 221 -4.89 27.77 8.17
N GLN A 222 -3.73 28.43 8.31
CA GLN A 222 -2.48 27.75 8.69
C GLN A 222 -2.58 26.95 10.00
N ALA A 223 -3.32 27.46 11.00
CA ALA A 223 -3.53 26.76 12.27
C ALA A 223 -4.29 25.43 12.08
N GLU A 224 -5.26 25.41 11.17
CA GLU A 224 -6.05 24.22 10.83
C GLU A 224 -5.21 23.17 10.10
N VAL A 225 -4.39 23.60 9.15
CA VAL A 225 -3.41 22.74 8.47
C VAL A 225 -2.45 22.12 9.50
N GLN A 226 -1.98 22.89 10.48
CA GLN A 226 -1.12 22.38 11.55
C GLN A 226 -1.85 21.35 12.44
N ALA A 227 -3.13 21.55 12.73
CA ALA A 227 -3.93 20.60 13.48
C ALA A 227 -4.07 19.25 12.73
N LEU A 228 -4.36 19.28 11.43
CA LEU A 228 -4.40 18.08 10.59
C LEU A 228 -3.06 17.34 10.58
N VAL A 229 -1.95 18.06 10.41
CA VAL A 229 -0.59 17.48 10.44
C VAL A 229 -0.23 16.93 11.82
N HIS A 230 -0.69 17.56 12.89
CA HIS A 230 -0.45 17.08 14.25
C HIS A 230 -1.11 15.72 14.50
N VAL A 231 -2.38 15.55 14.09
CA VAL A 231 -3.07 14.25 14.17
C VAL A 231 -2.29 13.18 13.40
N LEU A 232 -1.76 13.51 12.21
CA LEU A 232 -0.95 12.56 11.44
C LEU A 232 0.34 12.15 12.17
N ARG A 233 0.97 13.06 12.92
CA ARG A 233 2.17 12.74 13.72
C ARG A 233 1.84 11.78 14.86
N GLU A 234 0.73 12.01 15.57
CA GLU A 234 0.29 11.12 16.65
C GLU A 234 0.08 9.70 16.14
N LYS A 235 -0.53 9.53 14.95
CA LYS A 235 -0.73 8.20 14.32
C LYS A 235 0.56 7.44 13.97
N VAL A 236 1.71 8.11 13.91
CA VAL A 236 3.01 7.46 13.65
C VAL A 236 3.74 7.10 14.94
N GLU A 237 3.46 7.81 16.04
CA GLU A 237 4.09 7.62 17.34
C GLU A 237 3.43 6.49 18.17
N ASP A 238 2.15 6.22 17.91
CA ASP A 238 1.40 5.05 18.40
C ASP A 238 1.82 3.74 17.70
#